data_AF-A0A9P7C213-F1
#
_entry.id   AF-A0A9P7C213-F1
#
_cell.length_a   1.000
_cell.length_b   1.000
_cell.length_c   1.000
_cell.angle_alpha   90.00
_cell.angle_beta   90.00
_cell.angle_gamma   90.00
#
_symmetry.space_group_name_H-M   'P 1'
#
loop_
_entity.id
_entity.type
_entity.pdbx_description
1 polymer ?
#
loop_
_entity_poly.entity_id
_entity_poly.type
_entity_poly.pdbx_seq_one_letter_code
_entity_poly.pdbx_strand_id
1 'polypeptide(L)'
;MFAPYANAALSALQEGVQKLRGGNQAPPSIVRVGILPTLAQVLFPPALAEFRRAFATVSVDVHTGPNLELLRSLKAAEVDFVVGRLGEPSSMTGMSFEHLFREPLTIVVRAGHPILRGPITASTLASYDLLLPSAGTLIRQSADSPVGLAESSTHAAE
;
A
#
# COMPACT_ATOMS: atom_id res chain seq x y z
N MET A 1 -2.21 -19.65 15.85
CA MET A 1 -1.17 -20.36 15.08
C MET A 1 -1.73 -21.19 13.91
N PHE A 2 -2.95 -21.75 13.98
CA PHE A 2 -3.49 -22.64 12.92
C PHE A 2 -4.24 -21.93 11.76
N ALA A 3 -4.79 -20.73 12.00
CA ALA A 3 -5.58 -19.98 11.02
C ALA A 3 -4.92 -19.77 9.64
N PRO A 4 -3.62 -19.40 9.50
CA PRO A 4 -3.03 -19.22 8.17
C PRO A 4 -2.93 -20.55 7.39
N TYR A 5 -2.72 -21.67 8.08
CA TYR A 5 -2.69 -23.00 7.46
C TYR A 5 -4.09 -23.44 7.03
N ALA A 6 -5.12 -23.15 7.84
CA ALA A 6 -6.51 -23.42 7.48
C ALA A 6 -6.96 -22.60 6.26
N ASN A 7 -6.58 -21.32 6.19
CA ASN A 7 -6.88 -20.47 5.05
C ASN A 7 -6.16 -20.94 3.78
N ALA A 8 -4.86 -21.25 3.87
CA ALA A 8 -4.12 -21.80 2.73
C ALA A 8 -4.70 -23.12 2.23
N ALA A 9 -5.10 -24.02 3.14
CA ALA A 9 -5.75 -25.28 2.77
C ALA A 9 -7.12 -25.05 2.13
N LEU A 10 -7.90 -24.09 2.63
CA LEU A 10 -9.20 -23.74 2.07
C LEU A 10 -9.09 -23.10 0.69
N SER A 11 -8.14 -22.17 0.50
CA SER A 11 -7.84 -21.57 -0.81
C SER A 11 -7.38 -22.62 -1.82
N ALA A 12 -6.48 -23.53 -1.44
CA ALA A 12 -6.03 -24.61 -2.32
C ALA A 12 -7.17 -25.57 -2.69
N LEU A 13 -8.07 -25.88 -1.75
CA LEU A 13 -9.27 -26.69 -2.02
C LEU A 13 -10.22 -25.96 -2.97
N GLN A 14 -10.47 -24.66 -2.75
CA GLN A 14 -11.31 -23.85 -3.64
C GLN A 14 -10.72 -23.76 -5.05
N GLU A 15 -9.41 -23.56 -5.17
CA GLU A 15 -8.69 -23.55 -6.44
C GLU A 15 -8.79 -24.91 -7.15
N GLY A 16 -8.61 -26.01 -6.42
CA GLY A 16 -8.78 -27.37 -6.94
C GLY A 16 -10.20 -27.64 -7.44
N VAL A 17 -11.22 -27.27 -6.65
CA VAL A 17 -12.63 -27.38 -7.04
C VAL A 17 -12.92 -26.52 -8.26
N GLN A 18 -12.33 -25.32 -8.35
CA GLN A 18 -12.51 -24.42 -9.48
C GLN A 18 -11.89 -24.98 -10.77
N LYS A 19 -10.70 -25.60 -10.69
CA LYS A 19 -10.06 -26.30 -11.81
C LYS A 19 -10.88 -27.50 -12.29
N LEU A 20 -11.55 -28.22 -11.38
CA LEU A 20 -12.43 -29.35 -11.71
C LEU A 20 -13.76 -28.92 -12.33
N ARG A 21 -14.24 -27.71 -12.03
CA ARG A 21 -15.47 -27.13 -12.60
C ARG A 21 -15.30 -26.56 -14.01
N GLY A 22 -14.30 -27.04 -14.76
CA GLY A 22 -13.98 -26.68 -16.15
C GLY A 22 -15.05 -27.01 -17.21
N GLY A 23 -16.33 -26.83 -16.89
CA GLY A 23 -17.48 -26.94 -17.79
C GLY A 23 -18.38 -25.70 -17.67
N ASN A 24 -18.10 -24.71 -18.51
CA ASN A 24 -18.95 -23.62 -19.01
C ASN A 24 -19.91 -22.80 -18.10
N GLN A 25 -19.99 -23.00 -16.78
CA GLN A 25 -20.72 -22.11 -15.85
C GLN A 25 -20.06 -22.07 -14.47
N ALA A 26 -18.79 -21.63 -14.42
CA ALA A 26 -18.26 -21.14 -13.16
C ALA A 26 -18.96 -19.81 -12.82
N PRO A 27 -19.44 -19.61 -11.58
CA PRO A 27 -19.86 -18.28 -11.16
C PRO A 27 -18.69 -17.30 -11.38
N PRO A 28 -18.96 -16.02 -11.70
CA PRO A 28 -17.91 -15.03 -11.88
C PRO A 28 -16.99 -15.06 -10.65
N SER A 29 -15.70 -15.33 -10.87
CA SER A 29 -14.73 -15.26 -9.78
C SER A 29 -14.60 -13.80 -9.38
N ILE A 30 -14.71 -13.54 -8.09
CA ILE A 30 -14.50 -12.21 -7.51
C ILE A 30 -13.13 -12.24 -6.84
N VAL A 31 -12.28 -11.27 -7.17
CA VAL A 31 -11.04 -11.00 -6.44
C VAL A 31 -11.26 -9.78 -5.57
N ARG A 32 -11.08 -9.93 -4.26
CA ARG A 32 -11.29 -8.89 -3.26
C ARG A 32 -9.96 -8.28 -2.85
N VAL A 33 -9.78 -6.99 -3.11
CA VAL A 33 -8.52 -6.27 -2.90
C VAL A 33 -8.71 -5.21 -1.83
N GLY A 34 -7.96 -5.32 -0.74
CA GLY A 34 -7.76 -4.20 0.17
C GLY A 34 -6.66 -3.28 -0.34
N ILE A 35 -6.88 -1.98 -0.43
CA ILE A 35 -5.86 -1.04 -0.90
C ILE A 35 -5.92 0.30 -0.18
N LEU A 36 -4.76 0.84 0.19
CA LEU A 36 -4.69 2.18 0.78
C LEU A 36 -5.24 3.23 -0.19
N PRO A 37 -6.02 4.23 0.29
CA PRO A 37 -6.63 5.23 -0.58
C PRO A 37 -5.67 5.95 -1.53
N THR A 38 -4.45 6.27 -1.06
CA THR A 38 -3.42 6.91 -1.89
C THR A 38 -2.92 6.01 -3.01
N LEU A 39 -2.76 4.71 -2.73
CA LEU A 39 -2.32 3.72 -3.71
C LEU A 39 -3.45 3.37 -4.70
N ALA A 40 -4.70 3.37 -4.22
CA ALA A 40 -5.87 3.14 -5.05
C ALA A 40 -6.01 4.17 -6.17
N GLN A 41 -5.54 5.40 -5.95
CA GLN A 41 -5.59 6.47 -6.94
C GLN A 41 -4.46 6.37 -7.98
N VAL A 42 -3.26 5.98 -7.55
CA VAL A 42 -2.06 6.04 -8.40
C VAL A 42 -1.74 4.72 -9.09
N LEU A 43 -1.80 3.60 -8.36
CA LEU A 43 -1.32 2.31 -8.83
C LEU A 43 -2.44 1.43 -9.39
N PHE A 44 -3.63 1.55 -8.83
CA PHE A 44 -4.71 0.62 -9.13
C PHE A 44 -5.32 0.77 -10.53
N PRO A 45 -5.55 1.98 -11.08
CA PRO A 45 -6.15 2.13 -12.39
C PRO A 45 -5.38 1.44 -13.54
N PRO A 46 -4.05 1.62 -13.70
CA PRO A 46 -3.32 0.92 -14.76
C PRO A 46 -3.27 -0.60 -14.53
N ALA A 47 -3.06 -1.05 -13.29
CA ALA A 47 -3.05 -2.47 -12.94
C ALA A 47 -4.40 -3.16 -13.23
N LEU A 48 -5.52 -2.51 -12.89
CA LEU A 48 -6.86 -3.02 -13.16
C LEU A 48 -7.13 -3.11 -14.67
N ALA A 49 -6.65 -2.14 -15.45
CA ALA A 49 -6.79 -2.15 -16.90
C ALA A 49 -6.07 -3.34 -17.55
N GLU A 50 -4.84 -3.64 -17.11
CA GLU A 50 -4.08 -4.81 -17.57
C GLU A 50 -4.74 -6.12 -17.12
N PHE A 51 -5.16 -6.20 -15.85
CA PHE A 51 -5.83 -7.36 -15.30
C PHE A 51 -7.10 -7.71 -16.08
N ARG A 52 -7.95 -6.72 -16.38
CA ARG A 52 -9.19 -6.93 -17.15
C ARG A 52 -8.95 -7.39 -18.59
N ARG A 53 -7.80 -7.06 -19.20
CA ARG A 53 -7.43 -7.57 -20.53
C ARG A 53 -7.08 -9.05 -20.49
N ALA A 54 -6.40 -9.51 -19.44
CA ALA A 54 -6.06 -10.91 -19.26
C ALA A 54 -7.23 -11.77 -18.73
N PHE A 55 -8.11 -11.18 -17.93
CA PHE A 55 -9.15 -11.89 -17.18
C PHE A 55 -10.52 -11.20 -17.28
N ALA A 56 -11.13 -11.23 -18.47
CA ALA A 56 -12.37 -10.48 -18.76
C ALA A 56 -13.61 -10.91 -17.96
N THR A 57 -13.63 -12.15 -17.45
CA THR A 57 -14.77 -12.72 -16.70
C THR A 57 -14.64 -12.58 -15.18
N VAL A 58 -13.51 -12.07 -14.69
CA VAL A 58 -13.22 -11.92 -13.27
C VAL A 58 -13.67 -10.54 -12.80
N SER A 59 -14.47 -10.49 -11.74
CA SER A 59 -14.87 -9.25 -11.08
C SER A 59 -13.84 -8.88 -10.01
N VAL A 60 -13.60 -7.58 -9.84
CA VAL A 60 -12.68 -7.08 -8.81
C VAL A 60 -13.48 -6.21 -7.83
N ASP A 61 -13.46 -6.59 -6.55
CA ASP A 61 -14.07 -5.86 -5.45
C ASP A 61 -12.97 -5.11 -4.67
N VAL A 62 -13.13 -3.81 -4.48
CA VAL A 62 -12.06 -2.93 -3.99
C VAL A 62 -12.47 -2.30 -2.67
N HIS A 63 -11.70 -2.62 -1.63
CA HIS A 63 -11.94 -2.15 -0.27
C HIS A 63 -10.86 -1.13 0.08
N THR A 64 -11.25 0.07 0.47
CA THR A 64 -10.32 1.13 0.86
C THR A 64 -10.52 1.52 2.31
N GLY A 65 -9.43 1.84 3.01
CA GLY A 65 -9.49 2.21 4.41
C GLY A 65 -8.12 2.39 5.05
N PRO A 66 -8.07 2.67 6.36
CA PRO A 66 -6.84 2.68 7.15
C PRO A 66 -6.08 1.35 7.06
N ASN A 67 -4.74 1.41 7.08
CA ASN A 67 -3.90 0.21 6.95
C ASN A 67 -4.26 -0.90 7.95
N LEU A 68 -4.50 -0.53 9.21
CA LEU A 68 -4.84 -1.48 10.26
C LEU A 68 -6.20 -2.17 10.02
N GLU A 69 -7.17 -1.47 9.42
CA GLU A 69 -8.47 -2.05 9.06
C GLU A 69 -8.32 -3.05 7.92
N LEU A 70 -7.59 -2.68 6.87
CA LEU A 70 -7.33 -3.58 5.74
C LEU A 70 -6.59 -4.86 6.20
N LEU A 71 -5.60 -4.73 7.08
CA LEU A 71 -4.90 -5.87 7.66
C LEU A 71 -5.82 -6.74 8.54
N ARG A 72 -6.79 -6.14 9.24
CA ARG A 72 -7.81 -6.90 9.99
C ARG A 72 -8.73 -7.66 9.04
N SER A 73 -9.22 -7.03 7.98
CA SER A 73 -10.03 -7.67 6.94
C SER A 73 -9.28 -8.81 6.25
N LEU A 74 -7.97 -8.68 6.04
CA LEU A 74 -7.13 -9.77 5.53
C LEU A 74 -7.07 -10.96 6.51
N LYS A 75 -6.90 -10.71 7.82
CA LYS A 75 -6.94 -11.78 8.83
C LYS A 75 -8.30 -12.48 8.89
N ALA A 76 -9.37 -11.72 8.68
CA ALA A 76 -10.73 -12.22 8.66
C ALA A 76 -11.12 -12.89 7.33
N ALA A 77 -10.22 -12.94 6.34
CA ALA A 77 -10.49 -13.43 4.98
C ALA A 77 -11.66 -12.70 4.27
N GLU A 78 -11.88 -11.43 4.62
CA GLU A 78 -12.84 -10.55 3.94
C GLU A 78 -12.27 -10.03 2.60
N VAL A 79 -10.95 -9.90 2.52
CA VAL A 79 -10.19 -9.59 1.30
C VAL A 79 -9.15 -10.68 1.03
N ASP A 80 -8.80 -10.88 -0.24
CA ASP A 80 -7.85 -11.91 -0.66
C ASP A 80 -6.39 -11.45 -0.47
N PHE A 81 -6.12 -10.17 -0.73
CA PHE A 81 -4.82 -9.55 -0.48
C PHE A 81 -4.95 -8.05 -0.17
N VAL A 82 -3.87 -7.48 0.36
CA VAL A 82 -3.80 -6.05 0.70
C VAL A 82 -2.59 -5.40 0.03
N VAL A 83 -2.84 -4.31 -0.69
CA VAL A 83 -1.83 -3.38 -1.18
C VAL A 83 -1.77 -2.20 -0.22
N GLY A 84 -0.85 -2.29 0.73
CA GLY A 84 -0.74 -1.32 1.81
C GLY A 84 0.68 -1.13 2.30
N ARG A 85 0.79 -0.51 3.47
CA ARG A 85 2.08 -0.30 4.13
C ARG A 85 2.36 -1.46 5.06
N LEU A 86 3.65 -1.75 5.26
CA LEU A 86 4.06 -2.67 6.31
C LEU A 86 3.56 -2.13 7.66
N GLY A 87 2.82 -2.95 8.39
CA GLY A 87 2.31 -2.60 9.71
C GLY A 87 3.35 -2.85 10.81
N GLU A 88 2.96 -2.64 12.06
CA GLU A 88 3.79 -3.05 13.19
C GLU A 88 3.99 -4.58 13.21
N PRO A 89 5.12 -5.10 13.72
CA PRO A 89 5.40 -6.54 13.73
C PRO A 89 4.28 -7.39 14.32
N SER A 90 3.58 -6.88 15.34
CA SER A 90 2.42 -7.52 15.97
C SER A 90 1.26 -7.76 14.99
N SER A 91 1.02 -6.82 14.08
CA SER A 91 -0.01 -6.90 13.05
C SER A 91 0.36 -7.87 11.91
N MET A 92 1.65 -8.13 11.72
CA MET A 92 2.20 -8.93 10.62
C MET A 92 2.21 -10.45 10.87
N THR A 93 2.01 -10.89 12.11
CA THR A 93 2.03 -12.32 12.45
C THR A 93 0.99 -13.10 11.64
N GLY A 94 1.45 -14.14 10.92
CA GLY A 94 0.60 -15.02 10.12
C GLY A 94 0.26 -14.51 8.71
N MET A 95 0.97 -13.48 8.24
CA MET A 95 0.87 -12.94 6.87
C MET A 95 2.19 -13.09 6.13
N SER A 96 2.12 -13.26 4.81
CA SER A 96 3.25 -13.06 3.90
C SER A 96 3.26 -11.62 3.40
N PHE A 97 4.46 -11.09 3.14
CA PHE A 97 4.63 -9.73 2.62
C PHE A 97 5.55 -9.75 1.42
N GLU A 98 5.15 -9.02 0.39
CA GLU A 98 5.97 -8.74 -0.78
C GLU A 98 6.22 -7.23 -0.84
N HIS A 99 7.48 -6.86 -1.03
CA HIS A 99 7.85 -5.46 -1.18
C HIS A 99 7.61 -5.00 -2.61
N LEU A 100 6.65 -4.09 -2.81
CA LEU A 100 6.33 -3.57 -4.13
C LEU A 100 7.24 -2.38 -4.53
N PHE A 101 7.38 -1.39 -3.65
CA PHE A 101 8.20 -0.20 -3.86
C PHE A 101 8.42 0.56 -2.55
N ARG A 102 9.32 1.54 -2.56
CA ARG A 102 9.49 2.54 -1.50
C ARG A 102 8.86 3.85 -1.92
N GLU A 103 8.15 4.49 -1.00
CA GLU A 103 7.56 5.82 -1.19
C GLU A 103 8.50 6.85 -0.52
N PRO A 104 9.32 7.59 -1.29
CA PRO A 104 10.24 8.55 -0.70
C PRO A 104 9.50 9.76 -0.13
N LEU A 105 9.88 10.18 1.07
CA LEU A 105 9.46 11.48 1.59
C LEU A 105 10.22 12.56 0.85
N THR A 106 9.53 13.60 0.37
CA THR A 106 10.16 14.68 -0.41
C THR A 106 9.82 16.03 0.20
N ILE A 107 10.79 16.95 0.16
CA ILE A 107 10.61 18.35 0.55
C ILE A 107 10.18 19.15 -0.67
N VAL A 108 9.07 19.87 -0.54
CA VAL A 108 8.54 20.74 -1.59
C VAL A 108 8.62 22.18 -1.12
N VAL A 109 9.18 23.05 -1.96
CA VAL A 109 9.29 24.49 -1.72
C VAL A 109 8.91 25.26 -2.97
N ARG A 110 8.56 26.55 -2.82
CA ARG A 110 8.33 27.43 -3.98
C ARG A 110 9.60 27.58 -4.82
N ALA A 111 9.43 27.90 -6.10
CA ALA A 111 10.54 28.29 -6.96
C ALA A 111 11.37 29.44 -6.34
N GLY A 112 12.70 29.34 -6.44
CA GLY A 112 13.64 30.33 -5.90
C GLY A 112 13.64 30.43 -4.37
N HIS A 113 13.23 29.38 -3.65
CA HIS A 113 13.28 29.39 -2.19
C HIS A 113 14.75 29.50 -1.70
N PRO A 114 15.05 30.32 -0.66
CA PRO A 114 16.43 30.51 -0.19
C PRO A 114 17.13 29.22 0.24
N ILE A 115 16.38 28.21 0.68
CA ILE A 115 16.90 26.88 1.05
C ILE A 115 17.63 26.18 -0.11
N LEU A 116 17.34 26.54 -1.36
CA LEU A 116 17.94 25.94 -2.55
C LEU A 116 19.38 26.44 -2.80
N ARG A 117 19.85 27.46 -2.06
CA ARG A 117 21.18 28.08 -2.26
C ARG A 117 22.33 27.31 -1.58
N GLY A 118 22.03 26.25 -0.84
CA GLY A 118 23.01 25.49 -0.07
C GLY A 118 22.55 24.06 0.19
N PRO A 119 23.36 23.25 0.89
CA PRO A 119 22.99 21.89 1.24
C PRO A 119 21.77 21.88 2.17
N ILE A 120 20.78 21.06 1.84
CA ILE A 120 19.58 20.89 2.66
C ILE A 120 19.92 19.90 3.77
N THR A 121 20.01 20.42 4.99
CA THR A 121 20.25 19.64 6.21
C THR A 121 19.07 19.79 7.18
N ALA A 122 18.97 18.88 8.15
CA ALA A 122 17.99 19.01 9.24
C ALA A 122 18.11 20.36 9.97
N SER A 123 19.33 20.85 10.20
CA SER A 123 19.58 22.17 10.82
C SER A 123 19.11 23.33 9.95
N THR A 124 19.29 23.23 8.63
CA THR A 124 18.82 24.24 7.69
C THR A 124 17.29 24.28 7.65
N LEU A 125 16.63 23.11 7.63
CA LEU A 125 15.18 23.01 7.67
C LEU A 125 14.59 23.58 8.97
N ALA A 126 15.24 23.32 10.11
CA ALA A 126 14.83 23.86 11.40
C ALA A 126 14.91 25.40 11.50
N SER A 127 15.58 26.06 10.53
CA SER A 127 15.65 27.52 10.43
C SER A 127 14.46 28.15 9.69
N TYR A 128 13.53 27.34 9.16
CA TYR A 128 12.33 27.79 8.45
C TYR A 128 11.06 27.25 9.10
N ASP A 129 9.93 27.91 8.84
CA ASP A 129 8.62 27.40 9.20
C ASP A 129 8.25 26.21 8.31
N LEU A 130 8.03 25.04 8.94
CA LEU A 130 7.71 23.80 8.23
C LEU A 130 6.21 23.48 8.34
N LEU A 131 5.56 23.31 7.19
CA LEU A 131 4.24 22.69 7.12
C LEU A 131 4.42 21.17 7.14
N LEU A 132 4.10 20.56 8.27
CA LEU A 132 4.26 19.11 8.48
C LEU A 132 2.91 18.39 8.50
N PRO A 133 2.88 17.10 8.14
CA PRO A 133 1.71 16.26 8.37
C PRO A 133 1.28 16.27 9.83
N SER A 134 -0.01 16.01 10.06
CA SER A 134 -0.59 15.95 11.41
C SER A 134 0.20 15.01 12.33
N ALA A 135 0.33 15.43 13.59
CA ALA A 135 0.95 14.64 14.64
C ALA A 135 0.31 13.25 14.75
N GLY A 136 1.14 12.23 15.01
CA GLY A 136 0.69 10.83 15.13
C GLY A 136 0.49 10.09 13.81
N THR A 137 0.70 10.72 12.65
CA THR A 137 0.70 10.02 11.36
C THR A 137 2.05 9.35 11.09
N LEU A 138 2.05 8.24 10.35
CA LEU A 138 3.30 7.58 9.93
C LEU A 138 4.20 8.51 9.10
N ILE A 139 3.61 9.35 8.25
CA ILE A 139 4.35 10.32 7.45
C ILE A 139 5.03 11.36 8.36
N ARG A 140 4.36 11.76 9.45
CA ARG A 140 4.97 12.63 10.46
C ARG A 140 6.14 11.96 11.16
N GLN A 141 6.01 10.70 11.57
CA GLN A 141 7.12 9.94 12.16
C GLN A 141 8.31 9.83 11.21
N SER A 142 8.07 9.60 9.92
CA SER A 142 9.13 9.61 8.90
C SER A 142 9.79 10.97 8.75
N ALA A 143 9.02 12.06 8.80
CA ALA A 143 9.56 13.43 8.70
C ALA A 143 10.40 13.83 9.93
N ASP A 144 10.01 13.37 11.11
CA ASP A 144 10.75 13.62 12.36
C ASP A 144 12.00 12.72 12.49
N SER A 145 12.08 11.63 11.71
CA SER A 145 13.20 10.69 11.75
C SER A 145 14.45 11.23 11.02
N PRO A 146 15.66 11.11 11.61
CA PRO A 146 16.91 11.47 10.94
C PRO A 146 17.13 10.77 9.59
N VAL A 147 16.55 9.57 9.42
CA VAL A 147 16.63 8.78 8.18
C VAL A 147 15.74 9.35 7.08
N GLY A 148 14.55 9.88 7.42
CA GLY A 148 13.63 10.45 6.43
C GLY A 148 14.15 11.74 5.79
N LEU A 149 14.99 12.48 6.52
CA LEU A 149 15.64 13.71 6.05
C LEU A 149 16.86 13.43 5.15
N ALA A 150 17.43 12.23 5.18
CA ALA A 150 18.59 11.85 4.36
C ALA A 150 18.20 11.34 2.96
N GLU A 151 16.99 10.78 2.81
CA GLU A 151 16.49 10.22 1.54
C GLU A 151 15.57 11.18 0.75
N SER A 152 15.39 12.42 1.23
CA SER A 152 14.51 13.41 0.61
C SER A 152 15.09 13.97 -0.70
N SER A 153 14.61 13.46 -1.83
CA SER A 153 14.99 13.94 -3.16
C SER A 153 14.23 15.21 -3.51
N THR A 154 14.93 16.33 -3.67
CA THR A 154 14.32 17.64 -3.98
C THR A 154 13.61 17.64 -5.33
N HIS A 155 12.31 17.89 -5.35
CA HIS A 155 11.59 18.30 -6.55
C HIS A 155 11.01 19.70 -6.35
N ALA A 156 11.58 20.67 -7.07
CA ALA A 156 10.96 21.97 -7.24
C ALA A 156 9.77 21.79 -8.18
N ALA A 157 8.58 22.21 -7.75
CA ALA A 157 7.43 22.27 -8.65
C ALA A 157 7.76 23.26 -9.78
N GLU A 158 7.85 22.74 -11.01
CA GLU A 158 7.86 23.53 -12.25
C GLU A 158 6.55 24.29 -12.46
#